data_AF-A0A533Z2L1-F1
#
_entry.id   AF-A0A533Z2L1-F1
#
_cell.length_a   1.000
_cell.length_b   1.000
_cell.length_c   1.000
_cell.angle_alpha   90.00
_cell.angle_beta   90.00
_cell.angle_gamma   90.00
#
_symmetry.space_group_name_H-M   'P 1'
#
loop_
_entity.id
_entity.type
_entity.pdbx_description
1 polymer ?
#
loop_
_entity_poly.entity_id
_entity_poly.type
_entity_poly.pdbx_seq_one_letter_code
_entity_poly.pdbx_strand_id
1 'polypeptide(L)'
;MRTAATMPVLVGVLTVGLGLGAGWAQEPPAAPPVPAPQDATPPAPAPPLPDVAPSPAPVPVPPNTAPPAEAPRATTCPRLNDRVSEKLSPIQILSEHNLPPGTQKSALSAADMKCVESLRAAGKKAIEEKKAALGIHRYLAAVETAPALASDIYRELGYELDKAAYPKPAIQAYLKAWKALDVEGVKAGEKVNGAMVLSMADIRDSLARLGAQVPTPNSELGRIVVANSTRSLREKYFSSFPPKP
;
A
#
# COMPACT_ATOMS: atom_id res chain seq x y z
N MET A 1 -9.90 24.24 62.82
CA MET A 1 -10.98 25.10 63.34
C MET A 1 -11.00 26.38 62.50
N ARG A 2 -12.18 26.75 61.96
CA ARG A 2 -12.46 27.93 61.09
C ARG A 2 -11.78 27.83 59.70
N THR A 3 -12.41 28.06 58.55
CA THR A 3 -13.72 28.64 58.20
C THR A 3 -14.01 28.17 56.77
N ALA A 4 -15.23 27.69 56.52
CA ALA A 4 -15.75 27.41 55.19
C ALA A 4 -16.16 28.73 54.52
N ALA A 5 -15.71 28.95 53.28
CA ALA A 5 -16.19 30.02 52.42
C ALA A 5 -16.94 29.40 51.25
N THR A 6 -18.27 29.44 51.37
CA THR A 6 -19.26 29.14 50.33
C THR A 6 -19.31 30.31 49.35
N MET A 7 -19.22 30.05 48.05
CA MET A 7 -19.66 31.01 47.02
C MET A 7 -20.66 30.34 46.06
N PRO A 8 -21.76 31.01 45.73
CA PRO A 8 -22.85 30.43 44.95
C PRO A 8 -22.71 30.66 43.43
N VAL A 9 -23.21 29.66 42.70
CA VAL A 9 -24.06 29.75 41.49
C VAL A 9 -23.64 30.69 40.36
N LEU A 10 -23.36 30.08 39.19
CA LEU A 10 -23.97 30.53 37.94
C LEU A 10 -24.05 29.37 36.93
N VAL A 11 -25.23 28.76 36.92
CA VAL A 11 -25.72 27.89 35.84
C VAL A 11 -26.06 28.79 34.66
N GLY A 12 -25.23 28.76 33.62
CA GLY A 12 -25.50 29.40 32.34
C GLY A 12 -26.08 28.40 31.35
N VAL A 13 -27.40 28.16 31.43
CA VAL A 13 -28.16 27.53 30.34
C VAL A 13 -28.38 28.62 29.29
N LEU A 14 -27.78 28.44 28.11
CA LEU A 14 -28.12 29.20 26.91
C LEU A 14 -28.86 28.26 25.94
N THR A 15 -30.18 28.26 26.09
CA THR A 15 -31.15 27.79 25.09
C THR A 15 -31.88 29.00 24.52
N VAL A 16 -31.50 29.43 23.32
CA VAL A 16 -32.31 30.18 22.34
C VAL A 16 -31.64 29.94 20.97
N GLY A 17 -32.30 29.53 19.90
CA GLY A 17 -33.73 29.38 19.69
C GLY A 17 -34.05 28.55 18.45
N LEU A 18 -35.34 28.24 18.35
CA LEU A 18 -36.00 27.71 17.18
C LEU A 18 -35.80 28.64 15.98
N GLY A 19 -35.43 28.05 14.84
CA GLY A 19 -35.71 28.58 13.51
C GLY A 19 -36.43 27.51 12.70
N LEU A 20 -37.75 27.58 12.66
CA LEU A 20 -38.55 26.96 11.60
C LEU A 20 -38.23 27.65 10.26
N GLY A 21 -38.04 26.84 9.22
CA GLY A 21 -38.02 27.25 7.82
C GLY A 21 -37.96 25.99 6.96
N ALA A 22 -39.08 25.31 6.73
CA ALA A 22 -39.94 25.56 5.58
C ALA A 22 -39.20 25.36 4.24
N GLY A 23 -39.28 24.11 3.78
CA GLY A 23 -39.49 23.70 2.39
C GLY A 23 -38.75 24.44 1.29
N TRP A 24 -37.72 23.79 0.75
CA TRP A 24 -37.52 23.74 -0.69
C TRP A 24 -37.09 22.31 -1.06
N ALA A 25 -38.07 21.51 -1.47
CA ALA A 25 -37.81 20.38 -2.33
C ALA A 25 -37.28 20.96 -3.65
N GLN A 26 -35.98 20.85 -3.88
CA GLN A 26 -35.40 21.07 -5.20
C GLN A 26 -35.23 19.70 -5.86
N GLU A 27 -36.26 19.37 -6.61
CA GLU A 27 -36.29 18.33 -7.63
C GLU A 27 -35.05 18.50 -8.54
N PRO A 28 -34.34 17.41 -8.89
CA PRO A 28 -33.17 17.50 -9.75
C PRO A 28 -33.58 18.01 -11.13
N PRO A 29 -32.85 18.96 -11.74
CA PRO A 29 -33.13 19.34 -13.12
C PRO A 29 -32.96 18.12 -14.02
N ALA A 30 -34.05 17.79 -14.72
CA ALA A 30 -34.15 16.70 -15.67
C ALA A 30 -32.97 16.75 -16.67
N ALA A 31 -32.35 15.59 -16.85
CA ALA A 31 -31.36 15.38 -17.89
C ALA A 31 -31.98 15.74 -19.27
N PRO A 32 -31.20 16.38 -20.17
CA PRO A 32 -31.67 16.61 -21.53
C PRO A 32 -32.00 15.27 -22.21
N PRO A 33 -33.05 15.20 -23.04
CA PRO A 33 -33.42 13.96 -23.71
C PRO A 33 -32.26 13.47 -24.58
N VAL A 34 -31.82 12.24 -24.30
CA VAL A 34 -30.92 11.48 -25.15
C VAL A 34 -31.64 11.23 -26.48
N PRO A 35 -31.11 11.67 -27.64
CA PRO A 35 -31.69 11.29 -28.92
C PRO A 35 -31.54 9.78 -29.11
N ALA A 36 -32.65 9.13 -29.45
CA ALA A 36 -32.72 7.73 -29.81
C ALA A 36 -31.78 7.42 -31.01
N PRO A 37 -31.22 6.21 -31.08
CA PRO A 37 -30.27 5.82 -32.12
C PRO A 37 -30.91 5.94 -33.51
N GLN A 38 -30.26 6.70 -34.38
CA GLN A 38 -30.57 6.72 -35.79
C GLN A 38 -30.15 5.38 -36.42
N ASP A 39 -31.07 4.78 -37.16
CA ASP A 39 -30.86 3.62 -38.02
C ASP A 39 -29.57 3.77 -38.82
N ALA A 40 -28.57 2.98 -38.45
CA ALA A 40 -27.42 2.75 -39.31
C ALA A 40 -27.84 1.78 -40.40
N THR A 41 -28.07 2.32 -41.59
CA THR A 41 -28.19 1.59 -42.85
C THR A 41 -27.12 0.49 -42.93
N PRO A 42 -27.49 -0.77 -43.21
CA PRO A 42 -26.53 -1.87 -43.30
C PRO A 42 -25.56 -1.65 -44.48
N PRO A 43 -24.24 -1.79 -44.28
CA PRO A 43 -23.29 -1.79 -45.39
C PRO A 43 -23.46 -3.05 -46.25
N ALA A 44 -23.35 -2.83 -47.56
CA ALA A 44 -23.47 -3.82 -48.63
C ALA A 44 -22.51 -5.03 -48.47
N PRO A 45 -22.85 -6.20 -49.02
CA PRO A 45 -22.09 -7.43 -48.87
C PRO A 45 -20.71 -7.36 -49.53
N ALA A 46 -19.70 -7.90 -48.85
CA ALA A 46 -18.34 -8.04 -49.35
C ALA A 46 -18.27 -9.06 -50.51
N PRO A 47 -17.39 -8.84 -51.51
CA PRO A 47 -17.18 -9.79 -52.60
C PRO A 47 -16.52 -11.10 -52.12
N PRO A 48 -16.79 -12.24 -52.76
CA PRO A 48 -16.33 -13.55 -52.31
C PRO A 48 -14.81 -13.73 -52.45
N LEU A 49 -14.20 -14.34 -51.43
CA LEU A 49 -12.82 -14.83 -51.42
C LEU A 49 -12.69 -16.04 -52.37
N PRO A 50 -11.62 -16.15 -53.17
CA PRO A 50 -11.38 -17.32 -53.99
C PRO A 50 -10.99 -18.55 -53.16
N ASP A 51 -11.60 -19.68 -53.52
CA ASP A 51 -11.32 -21.04 -53.05
C ASP A 51 -9.83 -21.39 -53.09
N VAL A 52 -9.24 -21.71 -51.93
CA VAL A 52 -7.99 -22.47 -51.86
C VAL A 52 -8.36 -23.89 -51.44
N ALA A 53 -8.43 -24.76 -52.45
CA ALA A 53 -8.61 -26.20 -52.32
C ALA A 53 -7.40 -26.88 -51.61
N PRO A 54 -7.59 -28.09 -51.06
CA PRO A 54 -6.71 -28.68 -50.04
C PRO A 54 -5.50 -29.45 -50.59
N SER A 55 -4.51 -29.57 -49.68
CA SER A 55 -3.30 -30.42 -49.64
C SER A 55 -3.16 -31.60 -50.63
N PRO A 56 -1.91 -31.89 -51.03
CA PRO A 56 -1.38 -33.25 -51.02
C PRO A 56 -0.23 -33.42 -50.01
N ALA A 57 0.06 -34.68 -49.68
CA ALA A 57 0.78 -35.16 -48.50
C ALA A 57 2.33 -35.26 -48.69
N PRO A 58 3.12 -35.91 -47.79
CA PRO A 58 4.35 -35.36 -47.22
C PRO A 58 5.64 -35.83 -47.90
N VAL A 59 6.70 -35.02 -47.80
CA VAL A 59 8.09 -35.40 -48.15
C VAL A 59 8.85 -35.78 -46.87
N PRO A 60 9.62 -36.89 -46.82
CA PRO A 60 10.31 -37.32 -45.61
C PRO A 60 11.80 -36.89 -45.53
N VAL A 61 12.33 -36.88 -44.28
CA VAL A 61 13.76 -36.99 -43.82
C VAL A 61 14.56 -35.66 -43.68
N PRO A 62 15.49 -35.45 -42.69
CA PRO A 62 16.01 -36.30 -41.59
C PRO A 62 15.89 -35.71 -40.15
N PRO A 63 16.21 -36.50 -39.09
CA PRO A 63 16.25 -36.05 -37.71
C PRO A 63 17.65 -35.53 -37.36
N ASN A 64 17.81 -34.21 -37.21
CA ASN A 64 18.77 -33.61 -36.30
C ASN A 64 18.64 -32.08 -36.36
N THR A 65 17.86 -31.53 -35.43
CA THR A 65 18.13 -30.18 -34.96
C THR A 65 17.85 -30.22 -33.47
N ALA A 66 18.91 -30.05 -32.69
CA ALA A 66 18.83 -29.79 -31.27
C ALA A 66 17.74 -28.73 -31.01
N PRO A 67 16.94 -28.84 -29.94
CA PRO A 67 16.03 -27.77 -29.60
C PRO A 67 16.85 -26.47 -29.50
N PRO A 68 16.39 -25.36 -30.11
CA PRO A 68 17.12 -24.10 -30.04
C PRO A 68 17.37 -23.79 -28.57
N ALA A 69 18.64 -23.50 -28.26
CA ALA A 69 19.07 -23.06 -26.96
C ALA A 69 18.06 -22.05 -26.43
N GLU A 70 17.42 -22.41 -25.33
CA GLU A 70 16.50 -21.55 -24.61
C GLU A 70 17.16 -20.19 -24.46
N ALA A 71 16.61 -19.19 -25.17
CA ALA A 71 16.96 -17.80 -24.91
C ALA A 71 16.87 -17.60 -23.39
N PRO A 72 17.86 -16.95 -22.75
CA PRO A 72 17.90 -16.82 -21.31
C PRO A 72 16.55 -16.29 -20.83
N ARG A 73 15.80 -17.15 -20.11
CA ARG A 73 14.43 -16.84 -19.70
C ARG A 73 14.44 -15.48 -19.01
N ALA A 74 13.61 -14.61 -19.56
CA ALA A 74 13.28 -13.30 -19.04
C ALA A 74 13.11 -13.32 -17.51
N THR A 75 13.70 -12.31 -16.88
CA THR A 75 13.44 -11.79 -15.52
C THR A 75 12.69 -12.74 -14.58
N THR A 76 13.41 -13.28 -13.59
CA THR A 76 12.99 -14.29 -12.59
C THR A 76 11.86 -13.85 -11.63
N CYS A 77 11.13 -12.78 -11.94
CA CYS A 77 10.13 -12.17 -11.08
C CYS A 77 8.82 -11.99 -11.89
N PRO A 78 7.86 -12.93 -11.78
CA PRO A 78 6.71 -13.00 -12.69
C PRO A 78 5.83 -11.75 -12.63
N ARG A 79 5.71 -11.10 -11.46
CA ARG A 79 4.90 -9.91 -11.25
C ARG A 79 5.57 -8.59 -11.63
N LEU A 80 6.79 -8.62 -12.17
CA LEU A 80 7.54 -7.41 -12.51
C LEU A 80 6.95 -6.67 -13.73
N ASN A 81 6.16 -7.35 -14.56
CA ASN A 81 5.56 -6.78 -15.76
C ASN A 81 4.03 -6.67 -15.71
N ASP A 82 3.41 -6.98 -14.57
CA ASP A 82 1.97 -6.86 -14.41
C ASP A 82 1.49 -5.46 -14.79
N ARG A 83 0.40 -5.41 -15.57
CA ARG A 83 -0.28 -4.18 -15.96
C ARG A 83 -1.24 -3.79 -14.85
N VAL A 84 -1.21 -2.52 -14.46
CA VAL A 84 -2.12 -1.96 -13.46
C VAL A 84 -3.26 -1.26 -14.18
N SER A 85 -4.49 -1.53 -13.74
CA SER A 85 -5.66 -0.79 -14.23
C SER A 85 -5.51 0.69 -13.85
N GLU A 86 -5.47 1.58 -14.85
CA GLU A 86 -5.36 3.03 -14.66
C GLU A 86 -6.52 3.63 -13.85
N LYS A 87 -7.61 2.88 -13.66
CA LYS A 87 -8.84 3.35 -13.03
C LYS A 87 -8.79 3.37 -11.49
N LEU A 88 -7.82 2.71 -10.86
CA LEU A 88 -7.74 2.63 -9.40
C LEU A 88 -6.89 3.76 -8.82
N SER A 89 -7.42 4.47 -7.84
CA SER A 89 -6.64 5.50 -7.15
C SER A 89 -5.57 4.86 -6.24
N PRO A 90 -4.40 5.50 -6.06
CA PRO A 90 -3.34 5.03 -5.16
C PRO A 90 -3.81 4.65 -3.76
N ILE A 91 -4.77 5.41 -3.22
CA ILE A 91 -5.32 5.17 -1.88
C ILE A 91 -6.21 3.93 -1.84
N GLN A 92 -7.05 3.70 -2.86
CA GLN A 92 -7.92 2.52 -2.93
C GLN A 92 -7.09 1.24 -2.99
N ILE A 93 -6.03 1.22 -3.82
CA ILE A 93 -5.13 0.07 -3.94
C ILE A 93 -4.55 -0.31 -2.57
N LEU A 94 -4.09 0.67 -1.79
CA LEU A 94 -3.57 0.43 -0.45
C LEU A 94 -4.69 0.02 0.52
N SER A 95 -5.83 0.68 0.51
CA SER A 95 -6.92 0.38 1.45
C SER A 95 -7.47 -1.04 1.28
N GLU A 96 -7.61 -1.52 0.05
CA GLU A 96 -8.16 -2.85 -0.27
C GLU A 96 -7.16 -3.98 0.01
N HIS A 97 -5.87 -3.72 -0.09
CA HIS A 97 -4.85 -4.74 0.13
C HIS A 97 -4.73 -5.12 1.61
N ASN A 98 -5.12 -6.35 1.96
CA ASN A 98 -4.98 -6.86 3.32
C ASN A 98 -3.53 -7.26 3.63
N LEU A 99 -3.12 -7.15 4.90
CA LEU A 99 -1.84 -7.72 5.31
C LEU A 99 -1.88 -9.24 5.11
N PRO A 100 -0.83 -9.85 4.56
CA PRO A 100 -0.77 -11.30 4.43
C PRO A 100 -0.87 -11.95 5.81
N PRO A 101 -1.53 -13.11 5.93
CA PRO A 101 -1.59 -13.85 7.19
C PRO A 101 -0.16 -14.15 7.65
N GLY A 102 0.14 -13.79 8.90
CA GLY A 102 1.52 -13.78 9.40
C GLY A 102 2.13 -15.16 9.69
N THR A 103 1.83 -16.19 8.91
CA THR A 103 2.04 -17.59 9.32
C THR A 103 3.12 -18.36 8.59
N GLN A 104 3.81 -17.82 7.58
CA GLN A 104 4.85 -18.60 6.93
C GLN A 104 6.23 -18.02 7.15
N LYS A 105 6.89 -18.58 8.18
CA LYS A 105 8.34 -18.59 8.37
C LYS A 105 9.01 -19.50 7.33
N SER A 106 8.52 -19.49 6.08
CA SER A 106 9.18 -20.17 4.98
C SER A 106 10.44 -19.36 4.71
N ALA A 107 11.60 -20.03 4.82
CA ALA A 107 12.87 -19.38 4.54
C ALA A 107 12.81 -18.78 3.13
N LEU A 108 12.95 -17.46 3.04
CA LEU A 108 12.84 -16.76 1.78
C LEU A 108 14.01 -17.19 0.88
N SER A 109 13.72 -17.62 -0.34
CA SER A 109 14.78 -18.07 -1.24
C SER A 109 15.60 -16.88 -1.76
N ALA A 110 16.83 -17.13 -2.22
CA ALA A 110 17.63 -16.08 -2.86
C ALA A 110 16.96 -15.52 -4.14
N ALA A 111 16.15 -16.33 -4.81
CA ALA A 111 15.37 -15.88 -5.98
C ALA A 111 14.24 -14.94 -5.57
N ASP A 112 13.53 -15.25 -4.48
CA ASP A 112 12.48 -14.40 -3.92
C ASP A 112 13.06 -13.06 -3.45
N MET A 113 14.21 -13.06 -2.77
CA MET A 113 14.91 -11.82 -2.40
C MET A 113 15.21 -10.94 -3.62
N LYS A 114 15.77 -11.51 -4.69
CA LYS A 114 16.05 -10.76 -5.94
C LYS A 114 14.77 -10.23 -6.60
N CYS A 115 13.69 -11.00 -6.56
CA CYS A 115 12.39 -10.55 -7.08
C CYS A 115 11.83 -9.39 -6.26
N VAL A 116 11.86 -9.47 -4.92
CA VAL A 116 11.47 -8.39 -4.00
C VAL A 116 12.27 -7.12 -4.26
N GLU A 117 13.60 -7.22 -4.38
CA GLU A 117 14.48 -6.07 -4.68
C GLU A 117 14.13 -5.45 -6.04
N SER A 118 13.91 -6.27 -7.06
CA SER A 118 13.54 -5.80 -8.41
C SER A 118 12.18 -5.10 -8.41
N LEU A 119 11.19 -5.64 -7.69
CA LEU A 119 9.87 -5.05 -7.53
C LEU A 119 9.92 -3.72 -6.79
N ARG A 120 10.69 -3.63 -5.69
CA ARG A 120 10.88 -2.40 -4.92
C ARG A 120 11.56 -1.32 -5.77
N ALA A 121 12.63 -1.67 -6.49
CA ALA A 121 13.33 -0.74 -7.38
C ALA A 121 12.41 -0.23 -8.50
N ALA A 122 11.64 -1.11 -9.15
CA ALA A 122 10.67 -0.72 -10.16
C ALA A 122 9.53 0.12 -9.59
N GLY A 123 9.06 -0.21 -8.39
CA GLY A 123 8.01 0.51 -7.68
C GLY A 123 8.44 1.94 -7.35
N LYS A 124 9.64 2.09 -6.77
CA LYS A 124 10.26 3.39 -6.49
C LYS A 124 10.36 4.25 -7.75
N LYS A 125 10.94 3.69 -8.82
CA LYS A 125 11.07 4.39 -10.11
C LYS A 125 9.71 4.86 -10.64
N ALA A 126 8.67 4.03 -10.54
CA ALA A 126 7.33 4.42 -10.96
C ALA A 126 6.75 5.56 -10.12
N ILE A 127 6.98 5.60 -8.80
CA ILE A 127 6.56 6.72 -7.93
C ILE A 127 7.28 8.01 -8.31
N GLU A 128 8.59 7.93 -8.57
CA GLU A 128 9.41 9.06 -9.03
C GLU A 128 8.91 9.61 -10.38
N GLU A 129 8.50 8.73 -11.29
CA GLU A 129 7.85 9.06 -12.57
C GLU A 129 6.36 9.49 -12.44
N LYS A 130 5.88 9.78 -11.22
CA LYS A 130 4.50 10.18 -10.92
C LYS A 130 3.43 9.12 -11.24
N LYS A 131 3.81 7.87 -11.43
CA LYS A 131 2.92 6.71 -11.60
C LYS A 131 2.70 6.00 -10.27
N ALA A 132 2.14 6.71 -9.29
CA ALA A 132 2.00 6.20 -7.92
C ALA A 132 1.20 4.89 -7.82
N ALA A 133 0.13 4.73 -8.61
CA ALA A 133 -0.67 3.49 -8.61
C ALA A 133 0.16 2.28 -9.06
N LEU A 134 0.96 2.44 -10.13
CA LEU A 134 1.88 1.41 -10.60
C LEU A 134 2.96 1.11 -9.54
N GLY A 135 3.51 2.16 -8.95
CA GLY A 135 4.51 2.03 -7.88
C GLY A 135 4.00 1.22 -6.69
N ILE A 136 2.83 1.58 -6.18
CA ILE A 136 2.17 0.87 -5.08
C ILE A 136 1.96 -0.60 -5.45
N HIS A 137 1.43 -0.89 -6.65
CA HIS A 137 1.21 -2.28 -7.07
C HIS A 137 2.49 -3.11 -7.05
N ARG A 138 3.62 -2.55 -7.47
CA ARG A 138 4.92 -3.24 -7.43
C ARG A 138 5.37 -3.53 -5.99
N TYR A 139 5.19 -2.57 -5.08
CA TYR A 139 5.48 -2.80 -3.65
C TYR A 139 4.55 -3.85 -3.03
N LEU A 140 3.26 -3.86 -3.38
CA LEU A 140 2.32 -4.88 -2.91
C LEU A 140 2.70 -6.28 -3.41
N ALA A 141 3.07 -6.40 -4.69
CA ALA A 141 3.63 -7.64 -5.22
C ALA A 141 4.86 -8.10 -4.44
N ALA A 142 5.74 -7.17 -4.01
CA ALA A 142 6.88 -7.50 -3.19
C ALA A 142 6.48 -8.02 -1.79
N VAL A 143 5.43 -7.44 -1.17
CA VAL A 143 4.87 -7.93 0.09
C VAL A 143 4.29 -9.34 -0.06
N GLU A 144 3.64 -9.64 -1.17
CA GLU A 144 3.09 -10.97 -1.44
C GLU A 144 4.20 -12.00 -1.69
N THR A 145 5.30 -11.61 -2.35
CA THR A 145 6.48 -12.47 -2.53
C THR A 145 7.20 -12.73 -1.20
N ALA A 146 7.29 -11.74 -0.32
CA ALA A 146 7.97 -11.87 0.96
C ALA A 146 7.16 -11.28 2.14
N PRO A 147 6.13 -12.01 2.63
CA PRO A 147 5.30 -11.57 3.75
C PRO A 147 6.09 -11.29 5.04
N ALA A 148 7.21 -12.00 5.23
CA ALA A 148 8.10 -11.80 6.37
C ALA A 148 8.82 -10.43 6.37
N LEU A 149 8.86 -9.73 5.24
CA LEU A 149 9.46 -8.40 5.09
C LEU A 149 8.38 -7.31 4.97
N ALA A 150 7.11 -7.62 5.23
CA ALA A 150 6.00 -6.70 5.00
C ALA A 150 6.19 -5.36 5.71
N SER A 151 6.63 -5.37 6.97
CA SER A 151 6.89 -4.15 7.76
C SER A 151 7.90 -3.22 7.08
N ASP A 152 9.04 -3.77 6.65
CA ASP A 152 10.10 -3.02 5.95
C ASP A 152 9.64 -2.51 4.58
N ILE A 153 8.95 -3.34 3.80
CA ILE A 153 8.48 -3.00 2.46
C ILE A 153 7.42 -1.87 2.52
N TYR A 154 6.46 -1.95 3.45
CA TYR A 154 5.47 -0.88 3.63
C TYR A 154 6.08 0.41 4.17
N ARG A 155 7.09 0.33 5.04
CA ARG A 155 7.79 1.52 5.55
C ARG A 155 8.50 2.25 4.42
N GLU A 156 9.20 1.53 3.55
CA GLU A 156 9.84 2.14 2.38
C GLU A 156 8.81 2.73 1.42
N LEU A 157 7.72 2.01 1.12
CA LEU A 157 6.64 2.53 0.29
C LEU A 157 6.09 3.85 0.86
N GLY A 158 5.86 3.91 2.18
CA GLY A 158 5.42 5.13 2.87
C GLY A 158 6.42 6.28 2.68
N TYR A 159 7.71 6.00 2.80
CA TYR A 159 8.77 6.99 2.58
C TYR A 159 8.81 7.52 1.15
N GLU A 160 8.76 6.65 0.14
CA GLU A 160 8.81 7.07 -1.26
C GLU A 160 7.54 7.85 -1.66
N LEU A 161 6.37 7.47 -1.14
CA LEU A 161 5.12 8.20 -1.35
C LEU A 161 5.13 9.58 -0.70
N ASP A 162 5.63 9.69 0.53
CA ASP A 162 5.75 10.96 1.24
C ASP A 162 6.72 11.90 0.51
N LYS A 163 7.91 11.40 0.17
CA LYS A 163 8.90 12.14 -0.64
C LYS A 163 8.31 12.63 -1.97
N ALA A 164 7.43 11.85 -2.59
CA ALA A 164 6.78 12.20 -3.85
C ALA A 164 5.52 13.07 -3.70
N ALA A 165 5.21 13.55 -2.49
CA ALA A 165 4.06 14.38 -2.13
C ALA A 165 2.69 13.68 -2.26
N TYR A 166 2.62 12.40 -1.91
CA TYR A 166 1.38 11.62 -1.77
C TYR A 166 1.08 11.31 -0.29
N PRO A 167 0.71 12.31 0.54
CA PRO A 167 0.64 12.15 1.99
C PRO A 167 -0.43 11.14 2.44
N LYS A 168 -1.61 11.12 1.81
CA LYS A 168 -2.68 10.16 2.18
C LYS A 168 -2.26 8.70 1.90
N PRO A 169 -1.75 8.34 0.69
CA PRO A 169 -1.14 7.03 0.46
C PRO A 169 0.02 6.72 1.41
N ALA A 170 0.90 7.68 1.69
CA ALA A 170 2.03 7.48 2.61
C ALA A 170 1.56 7.09 4.02
N ILE A 171 0.57 7.80 4.57
CA ILE A 171 -0.05 7.48 5.86
C ILE A 171 -0.58 6.03 5.85
N GLN A 172 -1.31 5.61 4.82
CA GLN A 172 -1.83 4.24 4.75
C GLN A 172 -0.72 3.19 4.69
N ALA A 173 0.36 3.45 3.95
CA ALA A 173 1.52 2.55 3.93
C ALA A 173 2.17 2.46 5.31
N TYR A 174 2.38 3.57 6.01
CA TYR A 174 2.92 3.58 7.38
C TYR A 174 2.02 2.87 8.39
N LEU A 175 0.69 3.01 8.27
CA LEU A 175 -0.25 2.28 9.13
C LEU A 175 -0.15 0.76 8.92
N LYS A 176 0.05 0.31 7.67
CA LYS A 176 0.30 -1.12 7.39
C LYS A 176 1.67 -1.57 7.91
N ALA A 177 2.70 -0.74 7.78
CA ALA A 177 4.02 -1.01 8.35
C ALA A 177 3.94 -1.18 9.87
N TRP A 178 3.24 -0.27 10.56
CA TRP A 178 2.99 -0.35 12.01
C TRP A 178 2.31 -1.66 12.37
N LYS A 179 1.20 -1.99 11.71
CA LYS A 179 0.42 -3.19 12.01
C LYS A 179 1.22 -4.48 11.74
N ALA A 180 2.00 -4.53 10.66
CA ALA A 180 2.87 -5.67 10.38
C ALA A 180 3.92 -5.86 11.49
N LEU A 181 4.61 -4.78 11.88
CA LEU A 181 5.66 -4.83 12.89
C LEU A 181 5.11 -5.10 14.31
N ASP A 182 3.91 -4.60 14.62
CA ASP A 182 3.23 -4.87 15.90
C ASP A 182 2.86 -6.37 16.01
N VAL A 183 2.39 -6.99 14.91
CA VAL A 183 2.12 -8.43 14.86
C VAL A 183 3.40 -9.26 14.97
N GLU A 184 4.51 -8.82 14.36
CA GLU A 184 5.83 -9.44 14.55
C GLU A 184 6.29 -9.34 16.01
N GLY A 185 6.10 -8.17 16.63
CA GLY A 185 6.41 -7.92 18.04
C GLY A 185 5.65 -8.83 19.00
N VAL A 186 4.37 -9.13 18.74
CA VAL A 186 3.60 -10.12 19.53
C VAL A 186 4.25 -11.51 19.46
N LYS A 187 4.74 -11.92 18.29
CA LYS A 187 5.35 -13.26 18.09
C LYS A 187 6.76 -13.37 18.67
N ALA A 188 7.49 -12.27 18.71
CA ALA A 188 8.85 -12.24 19.26
C ALA A 188 8.87 -12.45 20.79
N GLY A 189 7.74 -12.27 21.48
CA GLY A 189 7.65 -12.31 22.94
C GLY A 189 8.53 -11.22 23.58
N GLU A 190 9.22 -11.56 24.67
CA GLU A 190 10.05 -10.61 25.43
C GLU A 190 11.36 -10.19 24.73
N LYS A 191 11.72 -10.81 23.59
CA LYS A 191 12.95 -10.49 22.86
C LYS A 191 12.76 -9.30 21.94
N VAL A 192 12.55 -8.13 22.54
CA VAL A 192 12.47 -6.85 21.83
C VAL A 192 13.85 -6.47 21.30
N ASN A 193 14.04 -6.56 19.98
CA ASN A 193 15.27 -6.16 19.30
C ASN A 193 15.30 -4.63 19.12
N GLY A 194 16.44 -3.98 19.44
CA GLY A 194 16.64 -2.55 19.23
C GLY A 194 16.35 -2.09 17.78
N ALA A 195 16.68 -2.91 16.78
CA ALA A 195 16.40 -2.58 15.38
C ALA A 195 14.89 -2.48 15.10
N MET A 196 14.08 -3.36 15.70
CA MET A 196 12.62 -3.31 15.60
C MET A 196 12.06 -2.09 16.35
N VAL A 197 12.63 -1.77 17.52
CA VAL A 197 12.26 -0.58 18.30
C VAL A 197 12.45 0.70 17.49
N LEU A 198 13.63 0.90 16.88
CA LEU A 198 13.88 2.08 16.06
C LEU A 198 13.01 2.08 14.81
N SER A 199 12.83 0.93 14.17
CA SER A 199 11.95 0.81 13.01
C SER A 199 10.53 1.25 13.30
N MET A 200 9.97 0.84 14.43
CA MET A 200 8.62 1.23 14.84
C MET A 200 8.55 2.69 15.30
N ALA A 201 9.60 3.20 15.93
CA ALA A 201 9.70 4.61 16.31
C ALA A 201 9.77 5.53 15.08
N ASP A 202 10.49 5.14 14.03
CA ASP A 202 10.55 5.89 12.77
C ASP A 202 9.18 5.92 12.05
N ILE A 203 8.41 4.82 12.12
CA ILE A 203 7.03 4.77 11.62
C ILE A 203 6.14 5.71 12.43
N ARG A 204 6.24 5.67 13.76
CA ARG A 204 5.50 6.57 14.67
C ARG A 204 5.76 8.04 14.33
N ASP A 205 7.03 8.41 14.20
CA ASP A 205 7.44 9.79 13.95
C ASP A 205 7.00 10.26 12.56
N SER A 206 7.04 9.37 11.56
CA SER A 206 6.51 9.64 10.23
C SER A 206 5.00 9.86 10.22
N LEU A 207 4.23 9.03 10.95
CA LEU A 207 2.78 9.22 11.10
C LEU A 207 2.47 10.56 11.77
N ALA A 208 3.14 10.87 12.89
CA ALA A 208 2.94 12.11 13.61
C ALA A 208 3.26 13.35 12.77
N ARG A 209 4.37 13.33 12.02
CA ARG A 209 4.75 14.40 11.09
C ARG A 209 3.72 14.61 9.98
N LEU A 210 3.11 13.53 9.49
CA LEU A 210 2.06 13.57 8.47
C LEU A 210 0.68 13.93 9.05
N GLY A 211 0.58 14.20 10.36
CA GLY A 211 -0.67 14.55 11.04
C GLY A 211 -1.60 13.36 11.30
N ALA A 212 -1.10 12.13 11.20
CA ALA A 212 -1.85 10.92 11.47
C ALA A 212 -1.71 10.49 12.93
N GLN A 213 -2.77 9.88 13.47
CA GLN A 213 -2.73 9.28 14.79
C GLN A 213 -1.97 7.95 14.76
N VAL A 214 -1.08 7.75 15.73
CA VAL A 214 -0.37 6.48 15.92
C VAL A 214 -1.36 5.45 16.44
N PRO A 215 -1.45 4.24 15.85
CA PRO A 215 -2.40 3.23 16.31
C PRO A 215 -2.11 2.77 17.74
N THR A 216 -3.16 2.36 18.45
CA THR A 216 -3.00 1.71 19.77
C THR A 216 -2.21 0.41 19.61
N PRO A 217 -1.12 0.21 20.37
CA PRO A 217 -0.25 -0.94 20.23
C PRO A 217 -0.85 -2.21 20.87
N ASN A 218 -0.65 -3.35 20.22
CA ASN A 218 -1.04 -4.66 20.75
C ASN A 218 0.17 -5.45 21.31
N SER A 219 1.39 -5.12 20.86
CA SER A 219 2.63 -5.73 21.34
C SER A 219 3.31 -4.92 22.45
N GLU A 220 4.20 -5.59 23.19
CA GLU A 220 5.11 -4.91 24.13
C GLU A 220 6.05 -3.94 23.41
N LEU A 221 6.57 -4.34 22.25
CA LEU A 221 7.35 -3.48 21.35
C LEU A 221 6.62 -2.16 21.06
N GLY A 222 5.36 -2.24 20.65
CA GLY A 222 4.53 -1.07 20.37
C GLY A 222 4.29 -0.22 21.62
N ARG A 223 4.03 -0.84 22.78
CA ARG A 223 3.87 -0.11 24.05
C ARG A 223 5.14 0.65 24.45
N ILE A 224 6.31 0.03 24.33
CA ILE A 224 7.61 0.66 24.59
C ILE A 224 7.79 1.87 23.67
N VAL A 225 7.50 1.70 22.38
CA VAL A 225 7.70 2.76 21.38
C VAL A 225 6.74 3.92 21.58
N VAL A 226 5.46 3.69 21.88
CA VAL A 226 4.50 4.77 22.13
C VAL A 226 4.86 5.55 23.40
N ALA A 227 5.35 4.87 24.44
CA ALA A 227 5.64 5.49 25.74
C ALA A 227 6.93 6.31 25.79
N ASN A 228 7.83 6.20 24.81
CA ASN A 228 9.19 6.77 24.90
C ASN A 228 9.55 7.59 23.66
N SER A 229 10.32 8.67 23.82
CA SER A 229 10.84 9.42 22.66
C SER A 229 11.86 8.60 21.84
N THR A 230 12.01 8.88 20.55
CA THR A 230 13.03 8.23 19.70
C THR A 230 14.45 8.43 20.25
N ARG A 231 14.72 9.59 20.87
CA ARG A 231 15.99 9.84 21.55
C ARG A 231 16.22 8.87 22.71
N SER A 232 15.25 8.73 23.60
CA SER A 232 15.33 7.82 24.76
C SER A 232 15.49 6.36 24.31
N LEU A 233 14.84 5.96 23.21
CA LEU A 233 14.98 4.63 22.64
C LEU A 233 16.38 4.39 22.06
N ARG A 234 16.96 5.37 21.35
CA ARG A 234 18.34 5.27 20.86
C ARG A 234 19.34 5.14 22.00
N GLU A 235 19.20 5.96 23.04
CA GLU A 235 20.06 5.90 24.23
C GLU A 235 19.97 4.52 24.92
N LYS A 236 18.77 3.95 25.03
CA LYS A 236 18.55 2.66 25.71
C LYS A 236 19.02 1.44 24.92
N TYR A 237 18.83 1.43 23.60
CA TYR A 237 19.06 0.23 22.77
C TYR A 237 20.34 0.29 21.93
N PHE A 238 20.97 1.47 21.79
CA PHE A 238 22.12 1.70 20.92
C PHE A 238 23.20 2.57 21.60
N SER A 239 23.42 2.37 22.90
CA SER A 239 24.44 3.09 23.68
C SER A 239 25.87 2.75 23.21
N SER A 240 26.26 3.38 22.10
CA SER A 240 27.61 3.66 21.63
C SER A 240 27.69 5.08 21.04
N PHE A 241 26.91 6.02 21.61
CA PHE A 241 27.21 7.45 21.49
C PHE A 241 27.99 7.87 22.74
N PRO A 242 29.23 8.37 22.61
CA PRO A 242 29.99 8.80 23.78
C PRO A 242 29.24 9.92 24.51
N PRO A 243 29.38 10.02 25.84
CA PRO A 243 28.88 11.18 26.57
C PRO A 243 29.52 12.43 25.96
N LYS A 244 28.71 13.46 25.68
CA LYS A 244 29.26 14.76 25.26
C LYS A 244 30.21 15.27 26.36
N PRO A 245 31.32 15.94 25.97
CA PRO A 245 32.32 16.46 26.89
C PRO A 245 31.74 17.50 27.86
#